data_AF-A0A927G8X9-F1
#
_entry.id   AF-A0A927G8X9-F1
#
_cell.length_a   1.000
_cell.length_b   1.000
_cell.length_c   1.000
_cell.angle_alpha   90.00
_cell.angle_beta   90.00
_cell.angle_gamma   90.00
#
_symmetry.space_group_name_H-M   'P 1'
#
loop_
_entity.id
_entity.type
_entity.pdbx_description
1 polymer ?
#
loop_
_entity_poly.entity_id
_entity_poly.type
_entity_poly.pdbx_seq_one_letter_code
_entity_poly.pdbx_strand_id
1 'polypeptide(L)'
;MAAPGYRVSAESLAGVSRDLSGGAGEIMSQLDGLKAKVEGLADDWEGSGKAAFTELYRQLDDSGRKVQEALLGISTMLSNVSGHYDEAETTATNTFRI
;
A
#
# COMPACT_ATOMS: atom_id res chain seq x y z
N MET A 1 -17.38 -33.55 -11.44
CA MET A 1 -17.76 -32.59 -10.38
C MET A 1 -16.87 -31.36 -10.53
N ALA A 2 -17.44 -30.21 -10.87
CA ALA A 2 -16.70 -28.95 -10.91
C ALA A 2 -16.44 -28.47 -9.48
N ALA A 3 -15.19 -28.10 -9.15
CA ALA A 3 -14.85 -27.56 -7.84
C ALA A 3 -15.60 -26.23 -7.61
N PRO A 4 -16.11 -25.96 -6.39
CA PRO A 4 -16.81 -24.71 -6.09
C PRO A 4 -15.89 -23.52 -6.34
N GLY A 5 -16.41 -22.53 -7.07
CA GLY A 5 -15.64 -21.44 -7.66
C GLY A 5 -14.80 -20.64 -6.67
N TYR A 6 -13.52 -20.49 -6.98
CA TYR A 6 -12.69 -19.44 -6.41
C TYR A 6 -13.25 -18.09 -6.85
N ARG A 7 -13.89 -17.35 -5.92
CA ARG A 7 -14.35 -15.98 -6.18
C ARG A 7 -13.20 -14.99 -6.38
N VAL A 8 -11.98 -15.38 -6.00
CA VAL A 8 -10.73 -14.61 -6.18
C VAL A 8 -9.62 -15.60 -6.52
N SER A 9 -8.87 -15.37 -7.61
CA SER A 9 -7.73 -16.23 -8.00
C SER A 9 -6.41 -15.73 -7.40
N ALA A 10 -5.40 -16.60 -7.35
CA ALA A 10 -4.06 -16.24 -6.86
C ALA A 10 -3.45 -15.10 -7.70
N GLU A 11 -3.65 -15.13 -9.02
CA GLU A 11 -3.19 -14.08 -9.94
C GLU A 11 -3.89 -12.75 -9.69
N SER A 12 -5.18 -12.78 -9.35
CA SER A 12 -5.94 -11.57 -9.00
C SER A 12 -5.43 -10.95 -7.71
N LEU A 13 -5.14 -11.76 -6.69
CA LEU A 13 -4.55 -11.32 -5.42
C LEU A 13 -3.15 -10.73 -5.63
N ALA A 14 -2.31 -11.39 -6.42
CA ALA A 14 -0.97 -10.91 -6.76
C ALA A 14 -1.02 -9.61 -7.60
N GLY A 15 -2.01 -9.47 -8.49
CA GLY A 15 -2.29 -8.24 -9.22
C GLY A 15 -2.58 -7.08 -8.28
N VAL A 16 -3.60 -7.21 -7.42
CA VAL A 16 -3.98 -6.17 -6.46
C VAL A 16 -2.84 -5.85 -5.48
N SER A 17 -2.07 -6.86 -5.05
CA SER A 17 -0.88 -6.66 -4.21
C SER A 17 0.15 -5.72 -4.87
N ARG A 18 0.42 -5.91 -6.16
CA ARG A 18 1.30 -5.03 -6.95
C ARG A 18 0.73 -3.64 -7.11
N ASP A 19 -0.57 -3.53 -7.41
CA ASP A 19 -1.24 -2.23 -7.55
C ASP A 19 -1.18 -1.42 -6.25
N LEU A 20 -1.38 -2.07 -5.10
CA LEU A 20 -1.31 -1.40 -3.79
C LEU A 20 0.10 -0.93 -3.44
N SER A 21 1.13 -1.74 -3.72
CA SER A 21 2.52 -1.33 -3.45
C SER A 21 2.98 -0.22 -4.41
N GLY A 22 2.62 -0.28 -5.68
CA GLY A 22 2.84 0.80 -6.65
C GLY A 22 2.13 2.09 -6.25
N GLY A 23 0.82 2.01 -5.97
CA GLY A 23 0.02 3.15 -5.53
C GLY A 23 0.53 3.79 -4.23
N ALA A 24 1.05 2.99 -3.28
CA ALA A 24 1.69 3.53 -2.08
C ALA A 24 2.90 4.41 -2.42
N GLY A 25 3.75 3.99 -3.36
CA GLY A 25 4.89 4.78 -3.83
C GLY A 25 4.48 6.07 -4.55
N GLU A 26 3.43 6.01 -5.36
CA GLU A 26 2.88 7.19 -6.05
C GLU A 26 2.31 8.21 -5.06
N ILE A 27 1.54 7.76 -4.06
CA ILE A 27 0.98 8.63 -3.01
C ILE A 27 2.12 9.30 -2.23
N MET A 28 3.18 8.56 -1.87
CA MET A 28 4.33 9.15 -1.17
C MET A 28 5.04 10.19 -2.03
N SER A 29 5.24 9.93 -3.32
CA SER A 29 5.86 10.89 -4.25
C SER A 29 5.03 12.17 -4.37
N GLN A 30 3.71 12.05 -4.44
CA GLN A 30 2.80 13.19 -4.46
C GLN A 30 2.83 13.96 -3.13
N LEU A 31 2.82 13.24 -2.00
CA LEU A 31 2.88 13.82 -0.67
C LEU A 31 4.17 14.60 -0.45
N ASP A 32 5.32 14.05 -0.84
CA ASP A 32 6.62 14.73 -0.76
C ASP A 32 6.66 15.99 -1.63
N GLY A 33 6.07 15.93 -2.82
CA GLY A 33 5.92 17.11 -3.67
C GLY A 33 5.05 18.21 -3.06
N LEU A 34 3.98 17.85 -2.35
CA LEU A 34 3.14 18.81 -1.62
C LEU A 34 3.87 19.37 -0.39
N LYS A 35 4.55 18.50 0.37
CA LYS A 35 5.36 18.89 1.52
C LYS A 35 6.44 19.89 1.14
N ALA A 36 7.17 19.67 0.05
CA ALA A 36 8.20 20.59 -0.43
C ALA A 36 7.64 21.98 -0.79
N LYS A 37 6.44 22.04 -1.40
CA LYS A 37 5.76 23.32 -1.68
C LYS A 37 5.38 24.06 -0.40
N VAL A 38 4.86 23.30 0.58
CA VAL A 38 4.43 23.83 1.88
C VAL A 38 5.64 24.32 2.68
N GLU A 39 6.74 23.55 2.69
CA GLU A 39 8.00 23.91 3.33
C GLU A 39 8.63 25.16 2.70
N GLY A 40 8.53 25.34 1.38
CA GLY A 40 8.97 26.57 0.71
C GLY A 40 8.25 27.84 1.16
N LEU A 41 7.05 27.73 1.75
CA LEU A 41 6.32 28.86 2.33
C LEU A 41 6.67 29.09 3.81
N ALA A 42 7.40 28.17 4.45
CA ALA A 42 7.69 28.22 5.88
C ALA A 42 8.66 29.36 6.25
N ASP A 43 9.57 29.72 5.33
CA ASP A 43 10.50 30.83 5.51
C ASP A 43 9.80 32.19 5.47
N ASP A 44 8.74 32.32 4.66
CA ASP A 44 7.93 33.54 4.56
C ASP A 44 6.89 33.64 5.70
N TRP A 45 6.52 32.51 6.33
CA TRP A 45 5.50 32.44 7.37
C TRP A 45 6.10 32.62 8.78
N GLU A 46 6.56 33.83 9.08
CA GLU A 46 6.99 34.20 10.43
C GLU A 46 5.81 34.70 11.31
N GLY A 47 5.90 34.48 12.64
CA GLY A 47 4.92 34.99 13.62
C GLY A 47 4.03 33.92 14.27
N SER A 48 2.88 34.32 14.80
CA SER A 48 1.98 33.49 15.63
C SER A 48 1.39 32.26 14.93
N GLY A 49 1.48 32.18 13.60
CA GLY A 49 1.02 31.02 12.80
C GLY A 49 2.02 29.88 12.67
N LYS A 50 3.31 30.10 12.98
CA LYS A 50 4.39 29.12 12.77
C LYS A 50 4.17 27.81 13.54
N ALA A 51 3.73 27.89 14.79
CA ALA A 51 3.47 26.70 15.59
C ALA A 51 2.32 25.84 15.03
N ALA A 52 1.23 26.48 14.59
CA ALA A 52 0.11 25.78 13.97
C ALA A 52 0.51 25.15 12.63
N PHE A 53 1.30 25.86 11.83
CA PHE A 53 1.86 25.34 10.59
C PHE A 53 2.74 24.09 10.83
N THR A 54 3.72 24.19 11.74
CA THR A 54 4.61 23.08 12.06
C THR A 54 3.84 21.85 12.55
N GLU A 55 2.79 22.06 13.36
CA GLU A 55 1.95 20.97 13.84
C GLU A 55 1.15 20.30 12.70
N LEU A 56 0.55 21.08 11.81
CA LEU A 56 -0.15 20.54 10.63
C LEU A 56 0.81 19.80 9.69
N TYR A 57 2.02 20.31 9.49
CA TYR A 57 3.05 19.64 8.69
C TYR A 57 3.46 18.29 9.31
N ARG A 58 3.62 18.24 10.63
CA ARG A 58 3.91 17.00 11.37
C ARG A 58 2.76 15.99 11.26
N GLN A 59 1.50 16.45 11.36
CA GLN A 59 0.32 15.60 11.20
C GLN A 59 0.21 15.03 9.78
N LEU A 60 0.53 15.84 8.77
CA LEU A 60 0.58 15.42 7.38
C LEU A 60 1.60 14.30 7.17
N ASP A 61 2.82 14.47 7.69
CA ASP A 61 3.88 13.47 7.59
C ASP A 61 3.52 12.16 8.31
N ASP A 62 3.00 12.23 9.53
CA ASP A 62 2.59 11.06 10.30
C ASP A 62 1.43 10.30 9.62
N SER A 63 0.44 11.04 9.10
CA SER A 63 -0.68 10.44 8.37
C SER A 63 -0.22 9.79 7.06
N GLY A 64 0.73 10.41 6.36
CA GLY A 64 1.34 9.85 5.16
C GLY A 64 2.00 8.50 5.42
N ARG A 65 2.84 8.42 6.46
CA ARG A 65 3.49 7.17 6.87
C ARG A 65 2.48 6.07 7.21
N LYS A 66 1.43 6.40 7.96
CA LYS A 66 0.35 5.44 8.30
C LYS A 66 -0.37 4.89 7.06
N VAL A 67 -0.64 5.75 6.08
CA VAL A 67 -1.25 5.32 4.81
C VAL A 67 -0.32 4.37 4.06
N GLN A 68 0.96 4.72 3.95
CA GLN A 68 1.97 3.87 3.31
C GLN A 68 2.07 2.50 3.99
N GLU A 69 2.20 2.48 5.31
CA GLU A 69 2.29 1.25 6.11
C GLU A 69 1.06 0.36 5.91
N ALA A 70 -0.14 0.95 5.91
CA ALA A 70 -1.38 0.20 5.69
C ALA A 70 -1.43 -0.41 4.28
N LEU A 71 -1.10 0.36 3.24
CA LEU A 71 -1.11 -0.12 1.85
C LEU A 71 -0.08 -1.24 1.63
N LEU A 72 1.13 -1.07 2.16
CA LEU A 72 2.17 -2.10 2.09
C LEU A 72 1.80 -3.34 2.91
N GLY A 73 1.22 -3.17 4.10
CA GLY A 73 0.75 -4.28 4.93
C GLY A 73 -0.33 -5.12 4.22
N ILE A 74 -1.30 -4.47 3.58
CA ILE A 74 -2.30 -5.15 2.76
C ILE A 74 -1.66 -5.82 1.55
N SER A 75 -0.74 -5.14 0.85
CA SER A 75 0.02 -5.70 -0.28
C SER A 75 0.73 -6.99 0.13
N THR A 76 1.46 -6.99 1.25
CA THR A 76 2.14 -8.17 1.80
C THR A 76 1.15 -9.28 2.15
N MET A 77 0.05 -8.95 2.83
CA MET A 77 -1.00 -9.93 3.15
C MET A 77 -1.53 -10.61 1.88
N LEU A 78 -1.87 -9.84 0.85
CA LEU A 78 -2.39 -10.38 -0.41
C LEU A 78 -1.35 -11.25 -1.14
N SER A 79 -0.08 -10.85 -1.12
CA SER A 79 1.02 -11.63 -1.72
C SER A 79 1.26 -12.96 -0.98
N ASN A 80 1.10 -12.98 0.34
CA ASN A 80 1.22 -14.21 1.12
C ASN A 80 0.06 -15.15 0.81
N VAL A 81 -1.16 -14.62 0.76
CA VAL A 81 -2.36 -15.40 0.44
C VAL A 81 -2.30 -15.97 -0.98
N SER A 82 -1.82 -15.21 -1.97
CA SER A 82 -1.64 -15.73 -3.33
C SER A 82 -0.64 -16.89 -3.38
N GLY A 83 0.50 -16.77 -2.67
CA GLY A 83 1.51 -17.84 -2.62
C GLY A 83 0.96 -19.14 -2.02
N HIS A 84 0.17 -19.06 -0.95
CA HIS A 84 -0.46 -20.24 -0.36
C HIS A 84 -1.47 -20.92 -1.30
N TYR A 85 -2.19 -20.16 -2.14
CA TYR A 85 -3.09 -20.74 -3.13
C TYR A 85 -2.34 -21.44 -4.26
N ASP A 86 -1.26 -20.84 -4.77
CA ASP A 86 -0.43 -21.45 -5.82
C ASP A 86 0.19 -22.78 -5.36
N GLU A 87 0.68 -22.84 -4.12
CA GLU A 87 1.23 -24.07 -3.53
C GLU A 87 0.16 -25.16 -3.35
N ALA A 88 -1.03 -24.78 -2.88
CA ALA A 88 -2.15 -25.71 -2.69
C ALA A 88 -2.65 -26.27 -4.03
N GLU A 89 -2.78 -25.45 -5.07
CA GLU A 89 -3.17 -25.91 -6.41
C GLU A 89 -2.10 -26.78 -7.06
N THR A 90 -0.81 -26.43 -6.92
CA THR A 90 0.30 -27.23 -7.44
C THR A 90 0.33 -28.61 -6.78
N THR A 91 0.12 -28.67 -5.47
CA THR A 91 0.09 -29.92 -4.70
C THR A 91 -1.10 -30.78 -5.13
N ALA A 92 -2.32 -30.22 -5.18
CA ALA A 92 -3.52 -30.93 -5.61
C ALA A 92 -3.36 -31.48 -7.04
N THR A 93 -2.85 -30.67 -7.97
CA THR A 93 -2.62 -31.08 -9.36
C THR A 93 -1.63 -32.24 -9.46
N ASN A 94 -0.58 -32.26 -8.64
CA ASN A 94 0.38 -33.36 -8.61
C ASN A 94 -0.18 -34.63 -7.95
N THR A 95 -1.06 -34.50 -6.95
CA THR A 95 -1.74 -35.64 -6.31
C THR A 95 -2.71 -36.37 -7.26
N PHE A 96 -3.28 -35.67 -8.24
CA PHE A 96 -4.18 -36.29 -9.24
C PHE A 96 -3.45 -36.84 -10.50
N ARG A 97 -2.13 -36.71 -10.59
CA ARG A 97 -1.31 -37.23 -11.71
C ARG A 97 -0.68 -38.62 -11.45
N ILE A 98 -0.98 -39.24 -10.30
CA ILE A 98 -0.62 -40.62 -9.94
C ILE A 98 -1.88 -41.49 -9.95
#